data_AF-A0A6C0CEL1-F1
#
_entry.id   AF-A0A6C0CEL1-F1
#
_cell.length_a   1.000
_cell.length_b   1.000
_cell.length_c   1.000
_cell.angle_alpha   90.00
_cell.angle_beta   90.00
_cell.angle_gamma   90.00
#
_symmetry.space_group_name_H-M   'P 1'
#
loop_
_entity.id
_entity.type
_entity.pdbx_description
1 polymer ?
#
loop_
_entity_poly.entity_id
_entity_poly.type
_entity_poly.pdbx_seq_one_letter_code
_entity_poly.pdbx_strand_id
1 'polypeptide(L)'
;MDLKQLLSQTSVKDDVTDSVKDELDNSVTGSKTNEKGDFTENKEVEPLEFGSDLEEMEQEEAQDDKEEDKEEILDPRFTLPWNKLEKGVKMNRLLIFIQSEKEDKELTEQQSKELKNLLFKACENGLFNKISDVEYDESKAEIKSIKNLEFNESSKKYKIKTGGTKNRSVSKSRSNIDRLTKKK
;
A
#
# COMPACT_ATOMS: atom_id res chain seq x y z
N MET A 1 11.26 -62.92 -6.44
CA MET A 1 12.12 -62.21 -7.40
C MET A 1 11.31 -61.05 -7.95
N ASP A 2 11.61 -59.84 -7.49
CA ASP A 2 10.82 -58.64 -7.72
C ASP A 2 11.04 -58.04 -9.12
N LEU A 3 9.95 -57.76 -9.81
CA LEU A 3 9.86 -57.18 -11.17
C LEU A 3 10.39 -55.74 -11.31
N LYS A 4 10.99 -55.17 -10.26
CA LYS A 4 11.41 -53.75 -10.21
C LYS A 4 12.87 -53.48 -10.63
N GLN A 5 13.64 -54.51 -10.97
CA GLN A 5 15.04 -54.36 -11.40
C GLN A 5 15.27 -54.46 -12.92
N LEU A 6 14.22 -54.56 -13.74
CA LEU A 6 14.34 -54.79 -15.18
C LEU A 6 14.18 -53.55 -16.07
N LEU A 7 14.06 -52.35 -15.50
CA LEU A 7 13.83 -51.11 -16.26
C LEU A 7 14.93 -50.05 -16.11
N SER A 8 16.18 -50.48 -15.94
CA SER A 8 17.34 -49.59 -16.07
C SER A 8 18.36 -50.23 -16.99
N GLN A 9 18.21 -50.02 -18.31
CA GLN A 9 19.28 -50.01 -19.32
C GLN A 9 18.68 -50.18 -20.73
N THR A 10 18.32 -49.08 -21.38
CA THR A 10 18.59 -48.88 -22.82
C THR A 10 18.72 -47.38 -23.09
N SER A 11 19.90 -47.03 -23.59
CA SER A 11 20.34 -45.74 -24.12
C SER A 11 19.64 -45.49 -25.48
N VAL A 12 19.51 -44.31 -26.10
CA VAL A 12 20.53 -43.43 -26.72
C VAL A 12 19.74 -42.32 -27.48
N LYS A 13 20.22 -41.07 -27.37
CA LYS A 13 20.30 -39.90 -28.30
C LYS A 13 19.31 -39.69 -29.46
N ASP A 14 18.93 -38.41 -29.66
CA ASP A 14 19.04 -37.57 -30.89
C ASP A 14 18.68 -36.12 -30.45
N ASP A 15 19.51 -35.07 -30.47
CA ASP A 15 20.26 -34.31 -31.50
C ASP A 15 19.39 -33.35 -32.39
N VAL A 16 19.77 -32.06 -32.35
CA VAL A 16 19.54 -30.90 -33.28
C VAL A 16 18.08 -30.44 -33.53
N THR A 17 17.67 -29.18 -33.33
CA THR A 17 17.97 -27.92 -34.08
C THR A 17 17.17 -26.80 -33.38
N ASP A 18 17.79 -25.70 -32.94
CA ASP A 18 18.11 -24.48 -33.70
C ASP A 18 16.87 -23.73 -34.23
N SER A 19 16.56 -22.57 -33.63
CA SER A 19 16.15 -21.35 -34.34
C SER A 19 15.88 -20.21 -33.34
N VAL A 20 16.87 -19.34 -33.23
CA VAL A 20 16.76 -17.96 -32.76
C VAL A 20 16.31 -17.10 -33.95
N LYS A 21 15.18 -16.40 -33.80
CA LYS A 21 14.65 -15.20 -34.50
C LYS A 21 13.25 -14.99 -33.91
N ASP A 22 12.82 -13.82 -33.46
CA ASP A 22 12.59 -12.58 -34.21
C ASP A 22 12.77 -11.37 -33.27
N GLU A 23 13.57 -10.38 -33.64
CA GLU A 23 13.15 -9.12 -34.29
C GLU A 23 12.04 -8.35 -33.52
N LEU A 24 12.51 -7.39 -32.72
CA LEU A 24 11.71 -6.26 -32.26
C LEU A 24 11.69 -5.23 -33.39
N ASP A 25 10.57 -5.16 -34.12
CA ASP A 25 10.24 -3.96 -34.87
C ASP A 25 8.87 -3.39 -34.44
N ASN A 26 8.87 -2.09 -34.53
CA ASN A 26 7.96 -1.06 -34.10
C ASN A 26 6.58 -1.22 -34.75
N SER A 27 5.49 -0.99 -34.00
CA SER A 27 4.27 -0.43 -34.59
C SER A 27 3.39 0.25 -33.55
N VAL A 28 3.63 1.56 -33.43
CA VAL A 28 2.62 2.53 -33.03
C VAL A 28 1.46 2.44 -34.03
N THR A 29 0.24 2.23 -33.57
CA THR A 29 -0.97 2.43 -34.39
C THR A 29 -1.99 3.21 -33.56
N GLY A 30 -2.19 4.46 -33.97
CA GLY A 30 -3.37 5.23 -33.60
C GLY A 30 -4.49 5.04 -34.62
N SER A 31 -5.71 5.38 -34.22
CA SER A 31 -6.79 5.87 -35.09
C SER A 31 -7.73 6.71 -34.21
N LYS A 32 -7.76 8.05 -34.37
CA LYS A 32 -8.46 8.87 -35.40
C LYS A 32 -9.90 9.15 -34.96
N THR A 33 -10.24 10.43 -34.70
CA THR A 33 -10.96 11.39 -35.58
C THR A 33 -10.75 12.82 -35.01
N ASN A 34 -10.74 13.98 -35.69
CA ASN A 34 -11.35 14.44 -36.96
C ASN A 34 -10.73 15.80 -37.40
N GLU A 35 -10.88 16.06 -38.71
CA GLU A 35 -11.00 17.38 -39.42
C GLU A 35 -9.80 18.36 -39.42
N LYS A 36 -9.06 18.56 -40.53
CA LYS A 36 -9.36 19.14 -41.87
C LYS A 36 -9.28 20.68 -41.87
N GLY A 37 -8.26 21.24 -42.53
CA GLY A 37 -8.17 22.66 -42.82
C GLY A 37 -6.75 23.11 -43.20
N ASP A 38 -6.45 23.01 -44.50
CA ASP A 38 -5.35 23.68 -45.20
C ASP A 38 -5.60 25.19 -45.22
N PHE A 39 -4.57 26.02 -45.02
CA PHE A 39 -4.36 27.30 -45.73
C PHE A 39 -3.02 27.92 -45.30
N THR A 40 -2.11 28.03 -46.27
CA THR A 40 -0.99 28.98 -46.31
C THR A 40 -1.42 30.41 -46.01
N GLU A 41 -0.61 31.21 -45.31
CA GLU A 41 -0.12 32.52 -45.77
C GLU A 41 0.75 33.21 -44.69
N ASN A 42 1.86 33.78 -45.14
CA ASN A 42 2.77 34.61 -44.37
C ASN A 42 2.07 35.83 -43.79
N LYS A 43 2.36 36.15 -42.52
CA LYS A 43 2.41 37.55 -42.08
C LYS A 43 3.40 37.73 -40.93
N GLU A 44 4.41 38.52 -41.25
CA GLU A 44 5.32 39.21 -40.36
C GLU A 44 4.53 40.05 -39.37
N VAL A 45 4.73 39.83 -38.07
CA VAL A 45 4.18 40.70 -37.02
C VAL A 45 5.25 40.86 -35.93
N GLU A 46 5.87 42.04 -35.98
CA GLU A 46 6.41 42.91 -34.92
C GLU A 46 7.00 42.26 -33.65
N PRO A 47 8.28 42.55 -33.32
CA PRO A 47 8.85 42.25 -32.01
C PRO A 47 8.10 43.02 -30.93
N LEU A 48 7.45 42.29 -30.03
CA LEU A 48 6.91 42.85 -28.79
C LEU A 48 8.09 43.33 -27.93
N GLU A 49 8.24 44.64 -27.83
CA GLU A 49 9.11 45.30 -26.86
C GLU A 49 8.63 44.97 -25.44
N PHE A 50 9.29 43.99 -24.81
CA PHE A 50 9.17 43.80 -23.38
C PHE A 50 10.10 44.81 -22.72
N GLY A 51 9.48 45.92 -22.28
CA GLY A 51 10.15 47.00 -21.58
C GLY A 51 11.04 46.49 -20.47
N SER A 52 12.31 46.85 -20.59
CA SER A 52 13.26 46.91 -19.50
C SER A 52 12.75 47.91 -18.46
N ASP A 53 11.99 47.43 -17.48
CA ASP A 53 11.80 48.16 -16.23
C ASP A 53 12.32 47.29 -15.10
N LEU A 54 13.64 47.41 -14.96
CA LEU A 54 14.46 47.00 -13.86
C LEU A 54 14.27 48.06 -12.77
N GLU A 55 13.44 47.79 -11.77
CA GLU A 55 13.67 48.35 -10.45
C GLU A 55 13.91 47.21 -9.47
N GLU A 56 15.18 47.14 -9.08
CA GLU A 56 15.70 46.42 -7.93
C GLU A 56 14.90 46.78 -6.68
N MET A 57 14.36 45.76 -6.02
CA MET A 57 14.07 45.84 -4.59
C MET A 57 14.76 44.65 -3.92
N GLU A 58 16.07 44.82 -3.71
CA GLU A 58 16.75 44.20 -2.58
C GLU A 58 16.12 44.75 -1.30
N GLN A 59 15.37 43.90 -0.60
CA GLN A 59 15.22 44.00 0.84
C GLN A 59 15.33 42.59 1.42
N GLU A 60 16.53 42.31 1.92
CA GLU A 60 16.77 41.34 2.98
C GLU A 60 15.83 41.66 4.14
N GLU A 61 14.88 40.78 4.45
CA GLU A 61 14.35 40.67 5.80
C GLU A 61 14.33 39.21 6.22
N ALA A 62 14.76 39.02 7.47
CA ALA A 62 15.23 37.80 8.07
C ALA A 62 14.20 36.67 8.06
N GLN A 63 14.72 35.44 8.06
CA GLN A 63 14.07 34.27 8.62
C GLN A 63 13.55 34.60 10.02
N ASP A 64 12.25 34.82 10.10
CA ASP A 64 11.48 34.64 11.32
C ASP A 64 10.64 33.38 11.07
N ASP A 65 11.27 32.22 11.30
CA ASP A 65 10.57 30.94 11.49
C ASP A 65 9.70 31.08 12.76
N LYS A 66 8.62 31.85 12.63
CA LYS A 66 7.47 31.71 13.50
C LYS A 66 6.87 30.36 13.18
N GLU A 67 7.25 29.36 13.98
CA GLU A 67 6.36 28.27 14.38
C GLU A 67 5.08 28.94 14.92
N GLU A 68 4.21 29.37 14.00
CA GLU A 68 2.81 29.57 14.33
C GLU A 68 2.32 28.19 14.71
N ASP A 69 2.12 28.00 16.01
CA ASP A 69 1.24 27.00 16.59
C ASP A 69 -0.11 27.10 15.87
N LYS A 70 -0.20 26.47 14.68
CA LYS A 70 -1.46 26.09 14.10
C LYS A 70 -2.01 25.09 15.09
N GLU A 71 -2.83 25.59 16.00
CA GLU A 71 -3.88 24.81 16.61
C GLU A 71 -4.72 24.30 15.44
N GLU A 72 -4.25 23.24 14.79
CA GLU A 72 -5.02 22.50 13.81
C GLU A 72 -6.24 22.05 14.58
N ILE A 73 -7.36 22.73 14.32
CA ILE A 73 -8.66 22.37 14.84
C ILE A 73 -8.89 20.95 14.31
N LEU A 74 -8.53 19.97 15.12
CA LEU A 74 -8.67 18.57 14.77
C LEU A 74 -10.16 18.34 14.56
N ASP A 75 -10.51 17.86 13.36
CA ASP A 75 -11.90 17.55 13.04
C ASP A 75 -12.44 16.62 14.14
N PRO A 76 -13.61 16.93 14.74
CA PRO A 76 -14.20 16.12 15.82
C PRO A 76 -14.40 14.64 15.45
N ARG A 77 -14.36 14.29 14.17
CA ARG A 77 -14.34 12.89 13.71
C ARG A 77 -13.10 12.12 14.15
N PHE A 78 -11.98 12.82 14.35
CA PHE A 78 -10.73 12.22 14.77
C PHE A 78 -10.58 12.15 16.29
N THR A 79 -11.33 12.93 17.05
CA THR A 79 -11.31 12.84 18.53
C THR A 79 -12.17 11.71 19.07
N LEU A 80 -12.73 10.87 18.20
CA LEU A 80 -13.53 9.72 18.61
C LEU A 80 -12.62 8.56 19.05
N PRO A 81 -13.07 7.74 20.02
CA PRO A 81 -12.33 6.56 20.42
C PRO A 81 -12.16 5.62 19.23
N TRP A 82 -11.02 4.92 19.18
CA TRP A 82 -10.62 4.08 18.04
C TRP A 82 -11.72 3.12 17.53
N ASN A 83 -12.52 2.52 18.42
CA ASN A 83 -13.61 1.62 18.02
C ASN A 83 -14.75 2.33 17.26
N LYS A 84 -14.97 3.62 17.52
CA LYS A 84 -16.01 4.44 16.88
C LYS A 84 -15.54 5.13 15.59
N LEU A 85 -14.24 5.09 15.29
CA LEU A 85 -13.72 5.65 14.04
C LEU A 85 -14.18 4.84 12.84
N GLU A 86 -14.58 5.54 11.78
CA GLU A 86 -14.92 4.93 10.50
C GLU A 86 -13.69 4.27 9.85
N LYS A 87 -13.93 3.29 8.98
CA LYS A 87 -12.86 2.57 8.28
C LYS A 87 -11.94 3.53 7.51
N GLY A 88 -12.50 4.53 6.81
CA GLY A 88 -11.70 5.51 6.05
C GLY A 88 -10.77 6.33 6.95
N VAL A 89 -11.29 6.78 8.10
CA VAL A 89 -10.52 7.53 9.10
C VAL A 89 -9.40 6.67 9.69
N LYS A 90 -9.69 5.43 10.10
CA LYS A 90 -8.67 4.49 10.61
C LYS A 90 -7.53 4.30 9.62
N MET A 91 -7.84 4.18 8.33
CA MET A 91 -6.85 4.02 7.27
C MET A 91 -5.96 5.25 7.11
N ASN A 92 -6.54 6.45 7.18
CA ASN A 92 -5.76 7.69 7.16
C ASN A 92 -4.80 7.77 8.36
N ARG A 93 -5.27 7.43 9.57
CA ARG A 93 -4.45 7.42 10.79
C ARG A 93 -3.30 6.40 10.72
N LEU A 94 -3.55 5.23 10.12
CA LEU A 94 -2.51 4.24 9.86
C LEU A 94 -1.44 4.78 8.89
N LEU A 95 -1.79 5.62 7.91
CA LEU A 95 -0.79 6.22 7.01
C LEU A 95 0.18 7.14 7.77
N ILE A 96 -0.35 7.97 8.68
CA ILE A 96 0.46 8.87 9.51
C ILE A 96 1.42 8.03 10.37
N PHE A 97 0.92 6.96 10.99
CA PHE A 97 1.75 6.03 11.76
C PHE A 97 2.86 5.35 10.93
N ILE A 98 2.57 5.00 9.67
CA ILE A 98 3.59 4.41 8.78
C ILE A 98 4.66 5.44 8.43
N GLN A 99 4.29 6.71 8.29
CA GLN A 99 5.23 7.78 8.00
C GLN A 99 6.15 8.03 9.19
N SER A 100 5.60 8.13 10.41
CA SER A 100 6.42 8.27 11.62
C SER A 100 7.36 7.07 11.79
N GLU A 101 6.87 5.84 11.65
CA GLU A 101 7.71 4.64 11.74
C GLU A 101 8.77 4.56 10.62
N LYS A 102 8.50 5.12 9.45
CA LYS A 102 9.49 5.21 8.37
C LYS A 102 10.63 6.14 8.74
N GLU A 103 10.32 7.28 9.35
CA GLU A 103 11.29 8.27 9.81
C GLU A 103 12.07 7.73 11.03
N ASP A 104 11.37 7.18 12.03
CA ASP A 104 11.95 6.66 13.27
C ASP A 104 12.91 5.48 13.04
N LYS A 105 12.64 4.62 12.05
CA LYS A 105 13.42 3.40 11.77
C LYS A 105 14.16 3.43 10.44
N GLU A 106 14.15 4.57 9.75
CA GLU A 106 14.79 4.78 8.46
C GLU A 106 14.47 3.67 7.45
N LEU A 107 13.18 3.34 7.32
CA LEU A 107 12.72 2.27 6.43
C LEU A 107 12.85 2.69 4.96
N THR A 108 13.27 1.76 4.11
CA THR A 108 13.26 1.98 2.65
C THR A 108 11.82 2.12 2.16
N GLU A 109 11.61 2.83 1.04
CA GLU A 109 10.29 2.99 0.42
C GLU A 109 9.58 1.65 0.15
N GLN A 110 10.33 0.62 -0.26
CA GLN A 110 9.80 -0.74 -0.42
C GLN A 110 9.25 -1.31 0.90
N GLN A 111 9.96 -1.15 2.01
CA GLN A 111 9.55 -1.65 3.32
C GLN A 111 8.35 -0.88 3.86
N SER A 112 8.32 0.43 3.66
CA SER A 112 7.17 1.28 4.01
C SER A 112 5.92 0.89 3.20
N LYS A 113 6.07 0.55 1.91
CA LYS A 113 4.98 0.03 1.08
C LYS A 113 4.50 -1.35 1.55
N GLU A 114 5.41 -2.24 1.94
CA GLU A 114 5.08 -3.54 2.52
C GLU A 114 4.30 -3.39 3.83
N LEU A 115 4.78 -2.51 4.74
CA LEU A 115 4.13 -2.18 6.00
C LEU A 115 2.72 -1.62 5.77
N LYS A 116 2.58 -0.68 4.83
CA LYS A 116 1.28 -0.13 4.43
C LYS A 116 0.30 -1.22 4.01
N ASN A 117 0.71 -2.08 3.08
CA ASN A 117 -0.12 -3.18 2.62
C ASN A 117 -0.49 -4.14 3.74
N LEU A 118 0.44 -4.42 4.65
CA LEU A 118 0.23 -5.30 5.80
C LEU A 118 -0.80 -4.72 6.78
N LEU A 119 -0.63 -3.45 7.19
CA LEU A 119 -1.54 -2.78 8.11
C LEU A 119 -2.92 -2.59 7.51
N PHE A 120 -3.01 -2.23 6.22
CA PHE A 120 -4.29 -2.08 5.54
C PHE A 120 -5.03 -3.41 5.51
N LYS A 121 -4.40 -4.48 5.02
CA LYS A 121 -5.02 -5.83 5.01
C LYS A 121 -5.48 -6.26 6.41
N ALA A 122 -4.69 -6.00 7.45
CA ALA A 122 -5.09 -6.32 8.82
C ALA A 122 -6.27 -5.47 9.31
N CYS A 123 -6.31 -4.19 8.95
CA CYS A 123 -7.44 -3.33 9.28
C CYS A 123 -8.72 -3.76 8.54
N GLU A 124 -8.61 -4.18 7.28
CA GLU A 124 -9.73 -4.73 6.50
C GLU A 124 -10.25 -6.04 7.08
N ASN A 125 -9.35 -6.90 7.54
CA ASN A 125 -9.68 -8.14 8.25
C ASN A 125 -10.22 -7.90 9.67
N GLY A 126 -10.27 -6.65 10.13
CA GLY A 126 -10.80 -6.28 11.44
C GLY A 126 -9.89 -6.65 12.63
N LEU A 127 -8.60 -6.92 12.39
CA LEU A 127 -7.63 -7.23 13.48
C LEU A 127 -7.46 -6.05 14.44
N PHE A 128 -7.62 -4.83 13.93
CA PHE A 128 -7.47 -3.61 14.70
C PHE A 128 -8.83 -3.03 15.12
N ASN A 129 -9.90 -3.81 15.25
CA ASN A 129 -11.19 -3.23 15.66
C ASN A 129 -11.28 -2.96 17.17
N LYS A 130 -10.49 -3.65 17.98
CA LYS A 130 -10.53 -3.50 19.44
C LYS A 130 -9.56 -2.41 19.89
N ILE A 131 -10.01 -1.64 20.89
CA ILE A 131 -9.19 -0.65 21.60
C ILE A 131 -7.99 -1.34 22.29
N SER A 132 -8.10 -2.62 22.64
CA SER A 132 -6.99 -3.36 23.23
C SER A 132 -5.80 -3.55 22.29
N ASP A 133 -6.03 -3.58 20.97
CA ASP A 133 -5.03 -3.92 19.96
C ASP A 133 -4.25 -2.69 19.45
N VAL A 134 -4.85 -1.49 19.58
CA VAL A 134 -4.28 -0.22 19.10
C VAL A 134 -4.29 0.79 20.23
N GLU A 135 -3.11 1.33 20.54
CA GLU A 135 -2.96 2.44 21.49
C GLU A 135 -3.14 3.76 20.74
N TYR A 136 -4.33 4.33 20.87
CA TYR A 136 -4.75 5.54 20.18
C TYR A 136 -4.87 6.71 21.16
N ASP A 137 -4.34 7.86 20.77
CA ASP A 137 -4.50 9.11 21.51
C ASP A 137 -5.64 9.94 20.90
N GLU A 138 -6.74 10.08 21.64
CA GLU A 138 -7.92 10.83 21.21
C GLU A 138 -7.68 12.34 21.17
N SER A 139 -6.72 12.86 21.95
CA SER A 139 -6.42 14.30 21.99
C SER A 139 -5.56 14.72 20.81
N LYS A 140 -4.59 13.89 20.43
CA LYS A 140 -3.70 14.14 19.28
C LYS A 140 -4.21 13.55 17.97
N ALA A 141 -5.24 12.72 18.03
CA ALA A 141 -5.74 11.96 16.90
C ALA A 141 -4.66 11.10 16.21
N GLU A 142 -3.78 10.47 16.98
CA GLU A 142 -2.62 9.72 16.50
C GLU A 142 -2.51 8.33 17.12
N ILE A 143 -1.92 7.39 16.38
CA ILE A 143 -1.64 6.04 16.87
C ILE A 143 -0.25 6.05 17.50
N LYS A 144 -0.16 5.71 18.79
CA LYS A 144 1.12 5.59 19.50
C LYS A 144 1.79 4.26 19.23
N SER A 145 1.03 3.17 19.29
CA SER A 145 1.57 1.82 19.09
C SER A 145 0.48 0.82 18.74
N ILE A 146 0.89 -0.28 18.09
CA ILE A 146 0.01 -1.39 17.70
C ILE A 146 0.55 -2.68 18.35
N LYS A 147 -0.19 -3.27 19.29
CA LYS A 147 0.30 -4.41 20.09
C LYS A 147 0.56 -5.67 19.27
N ASN A 148 -0.20 -5.86 18.19
CA ASN A 148 -0.09 -7.04 17.33
C ASN A 148 0.97 -6.87 16.23
N LEU A 149 1.71 -5.75 16.22
CA LEU A 149 2.76 -5.48 15.26
C LEU A 149 4.12 -5.86 15.86
N GLU A 150 4.83 -6.79 15.22
CA GLU A 150 6.18 -7.19 15.59
C GLU A 150 7.16 -6.69 14.53
N PHE A 151 8.18 -5.98 14.98
CA PHE A 151 9.28 -5.52 14.14
C PHE A 151 10.48 -6.45 14.32
N ASN A 152 11.04 -6.93 13.21
CA ASN A 152 12.28 -7.70 13.22
C ASN A 152 13.42 -6.80 12.75
N GLU A 153 14.29 -6.37 13.69
CA GLU A 153 15.43 -5.49 13.41
C GLU A 153 16.42 -6.12 12.41
N SER A 154 16.67 -7.42 12.51
CA SER A 154 17.63 -8.13 11.65
C SER A 154 17.19 -8.16 10.19
N SER A 155 15.89 -8.31 9.94
CA SER A 155 15.32 -8.36 8.59
C SER A 155 14.72 -7.03 8.13
N LYS A 156 14.65 -6.02 9.02
CA LYS A 156 13.89 -4.77 8.83
C LYS A 156 12.48 -5.00 8.27
N LYS A 157 11.81 -6.04 8.78
CA LYS A 157 10.49 -6.49 8.30
C LYS A 157 9.48 -6.50 9.42
N TYR A 158 8.25 -6.12 9.07
CA TYR A 158 7.11 -6.15 9.98
C TYR A 158 6.30 -7.42 9.78
N LYS A 159 5.81 -7.94 10.90
CA LYS A 159 4.91 -9.08 10.92
C LYS A 159 3.78 -8.81 11.88
N ILE A 160 2.56 -9.12 11.47
CA ILE A 160 1.41 -9.05 12.37
C ILE A 160 1.23 -10.41 13.03
N LYS A 161 1.18 -10.41 14.37
CA LYS A 161 0.79 -11.56 15.17
C LYS A 161 -0.73 -11.71 15.07
N THR A 162 -1.20 -12.38 14.03
CA THR A 162 -2.57 -12.88 14.01
C THR A 162 -2.61 -14.02 15.02
N GLY A 163 -2.99 -13.73 16.27
CA GLY A 163 -3.28 -14.75 17.27
C GLY A 163 -4.30 -15.67 16.63
N GLY A 164 -3.85 -16.86 16.20
CA GLY A 164 -4.59 -17.67 15.26
C GLY A 164 -6.04 -17.73 15.71
N THR A 165 -6.93 -17.14 14.91
CA THR A 165 -8.33 -17.51 14.92
C THR A 165 -8.32 -18.98 14.57
N LYS A 166 -8.07 -19.83 15.57
CA LYS A 166 -8.46 -21.21 15.55
C LYS A 166 -9.93 -21.08 15.29
N ASN A 167 -10.33 -21.25 14.03
CA ASN A 167 -11.69 -21.52 13.64
C ASN A 167 -12.10 -22.58 14.64
N ARG A 168 -12.85 -22.18 15.67
CA ARG A 168 -13.33 -23.11 16.68
C ARG A 168 -14.20 -23.98 15.82
N SER A 169 -13.66 -25.14 15.40
CA SER A 169 -14.40 -26.09 14.59
C SER A 169 -15.66 -26.27 15.38
N VAL A 170 -16.77 -25.77 14.85
CA VAL A 170 -18.05 -25.94 15.49
C VAL A 170 -18.25 -27.44 15.42
N SER A 171 -17.80 -28.15 16.46
CA SER A 171 -18.06 -29.56 16.64
C SER A 171 -19.56 -29.60 16.66
N LYS A 172 -20.14 -29.99 15.51
CA LYS A 172 -21.54 -29.86 15.15
C LYS A 172 -22.32 -30.37 16.36
N SER A 173 -22.79 -29.44 17.19
CA SER A 173 -23.43 -29.83 18.44
C SER A 173 -24.65 -30.59 18.01
N ARG A 174 -24.69 -31.88 18.36
CA ARG A 174 -25.79 -32.78 18.01
C ARG A 174 -27.07 -32.05 18.42
N SER A 175 -27.92 -31.78 17.44
CA SER A 175 -29.18 -31.09 17.67
C SER A 175 -29.96 -31.86 18.74
N ASN A 176 -30.81 -31.16 19.51
CA ASN A 176 -31.60 -31.82 20.57
C ASN A 176 -32.37 -33.03 20.03
N ILE A 177 -32.79 -32.99 18.77
CA ILE A 177 -33.43 -34.11 18.08
C ILE A 177 -32.49 -35.30 17.83
N ASP A 178 -31.23 -35.07 17.46
CA ASP A 178 -30.23 -36.14 17.25
C ASP A 178 -29.74 -36.78 18.57
N ARG A 179 -29.97 -36.11 19.71
CA ARG A 179 -29.80 -36.70 21.06
C ARG A 179 -30.96 -37.61 21.44
N LEU A 180 -32.17 -37.30 20.97
CA LEU A 180 -33.40 -38.04 21.31
C LEU A 180 -33.50 -39.36 20.52
N THR A 181 -33.07 -39.37 19.25
CA THR A 181 -33.26 -40.52 18.35
C THR A 181 -32.24 -41.64 18.49
N LYS A 182 -31.09 -41.41 19.15
CA LYS A 182 -30.04 -42.43 19.36
C LYS A 182 -30.00 -43.06 20.76
N LYS A 183 -30.99 -42.78 21.62
CA LYS A 183 -31.22 -43.54 22.85
C LYS A 183 -32.14 -44.74 22.52
N LYS A 184 -31.57 -45.81 21.99
CA LYS A 184 -32.18 -47.14 21.96
C LYS A 184 -31.10 -48.18 22.16
#